data_AF-A0A090T787-F1
#
_entry.id   AF-A0A090T787-F1
#
_cell.length_a   1.000
_cell.length_b   1.000
_cell.length_c   1.000
_cell.angle_alpha   90.00
_cell.angle_beta   90.00
_cell.angle_gamma   90.00
#
_symmetry.space_group_name_H-M   'P 1'
#
loop_
_entity.id
_entity.type
_entity.pdbx_description
1 polymer ?
#
loop_
_entity_poly.entity_id
_entity_poly.type
_entity_poly.pdbx_seq_one_letter_code
_entity_poly.pdbx_strand_id
1 'polypeptide(L)' 'MSKRYGFIYVDRDNLGNGSLNRIPKKSFYWYKQVIASNGSDLS' A
#
# COMPACT_ATOMS: atom_id res chain seq x y z
N MET A 1 -13.33 6.36 -0.73
CA MET A 1 -12.58 5.31 -0.09
C MET A 1 -11.74 5.96 1.00
N SER A 2 -12.35 6.32 2.14
CA SER A 2 -11.69 7.17 3.17
C SER A 2 -10.80 6.38 4.13
N LYS A 3 -11.19 5.15 4.49
CA LYS A 3 -10.35 4.22 5.26
C LYS A 3 -9.62 3.28 4.30
N ARG A 4 -8.28 3.28 4.32
CA ARG A 4 -7.44 2.55 3.34
C ARG A 4 -6.43 1.65 4.06
N TYR A 5 -6.56 0.34 3.89
CA TYR A 5 -5.75 -0.66 4.59
C TYR A 5 -4.58 -1.22 3.78
N GLY A 6 -4.65 -1.18 2.45
CA GLY A 6 -3.66 -1.82 1.60
C GLY A 6 -2.28 -1.14 1.64
N PHE A 7 -1.24 -1.94 1.42
CA PHE A 7 0.12 -1.46 1.10
C PHE A 7 0.21 -0.78 -0.27
N ILE A 8 -0.78 -1.00 -1.13
CA ILE A 8 -0.92 -0.36 -2.44
C ILE A 8 -2.09 0.62 -2.37
N TYR A 9 -1.87 1.85 -2.83
CA TYR A 9 -2.91 2.84 -3.02
C TYR A 9 -3.65 2.56 -4.32
N VAL A 10 -4.98 2.68 -4.28
CA VAL A 10 -5.83 2.62 -5.47
C VAL A 10 -6.46 4.00 -5.65
N ASP A 11 -6.27 4.57 -6.83
CA ASP A 11 -6.85 5.86 -7.19
C ASP A 11 -8.35 5.72 -7.45
N ARG A 12 -9.11 5.80 -6.36
CA ARG A 12 -10.57 5.83 -6.34
C ARG A 12 -11.07 6.50 -5.06
N ASP A 13 -12.10 7.33 -5.16
CA ASP A 13 -12.75 7.99 -4.03
C ASP A 13 -14.02 7.25 -3.53
N ASN A 14 -14.86 7.88 -2.70
CA ASN A 14 -16.12 7.26 -2.20
C ASN A 14 -17.27 7.40 -3.20
N LEU A 15 -17.19 8.40 -4.08
CA LEU A 15 -18.21 8.70 -5.09
C LEU A 15 -17.98 7.91 -6.37
N GLY A 16 -16.86 7.18 -6.45
CA GLY A 16 -16.51 6.31 -7.57
C GLY A 16 -15.57 6.94 -8.57
N ASN A 17 -15.13 8.19 -8.37
CA ASN A 17 -14.20 8.87 -9.26
C ASN A 17 -12.76 8.34 -9.05
N GLY A 18 -11.97 8.36 -10.11
CA GLY A 18 -10.56 7.97 -10.11
C GLY A 18 -10.19 7.04 -11.26
N SER A 19 -8.90 6.92 -11.53
CA SER A 19 -8.34 6.15 -12.66
C SER A 19 -8.21 4.65 -12.40
N LEU A 20 -8.48 4.19 -11.17
CA LEU A 20 -8.16 2.84 -10.69
C LEU A 20 -6.66 2.48 -10.77
N ASN A 21 -5.78 3.45 -10.97
CA ASN A 21 -4.34 3.21 -10.96
C ASN A 21 -3.87 2.67 -9.60
N ARG A 22 -2.91 1.74 -9.64
CA ARG A 22 -2.32 1.13 -8.45
C ARG A 22 -0.94 1.73 -8.22
N ILE A 23 -0.73 2.29 -7.04
CA ILE A 23 0.51 3.00 -6.70
C ILE A 23 1.07 2.37 -5.42
N PRO A 24 2.30 1.84 -5.43
CA PRO A 24 2.91 1.30 -4.22
C PRO A 24 3.12 2.42 -3.19
N LYS A 25 2.65 2.21 -1.96
CA LYS A 25 2.93 3.14 -0.84
C LYS A 25 4.31 2.88 -0.27
N LYS A 26 4.81 3.77 0.60
CA LYS A 26 6.03 3.50 1.38
C LYS A 26 5.96 2.18 2.15
N SER A 27 4.79 1.86 2.71
CA SER A 27 4.57 0.62 3.46
C SER A 27 4.68 -0.65 2.61
N PHE A 28 4.57 -0.55 1.28
CA PHE A 28 4.85 -1.68 0.38
C PHE A 28 6.32 -2.10 0.44
N TYR A 29 7.24 -1.14 0.33
CA TYR A 29 8.68 -1.42 0.38
C TYR A 29 9.14 -1.85 1.77
N TRP A 30 8.57 -1.24 2.81
CA TRP A 30 8.79 -1.70 4.18
C TRP A 30 8.37 -3.17 4.34
N TYR A 31 7.14 -3.53 3.92
CA TYR A 31 6.68 -4.91 4.08
C TYR A 31 7.44 -5.90 3.19
N LYS A 32 7.90 -5.47 2.01
CA LYS A 32 8.85 -6.23 1.18
C LYS A 32 10.13 -6.55 1.94
N GLN A 33 10.71 -5.57 2.65
CA GLN A 33 11.92 -5.76 3.45
C GLN A 33 11.68 -6.69 4.65
N VAL A 34 10.55 -6.52 5.34
CA VAL A 34 10.13 -7.42 6.45
C VAL A 34 10.05 -8.87 5.97
N ILE A 35 9.43 -9.14 4.82
CA ILE A 35 9.35 -10.49 4.26
C ILE A 35 10.75 -11.01 3.87
N ALA A 36 11.55 -10.19 3.19
CA ALA A 36 12.89 -10.57 2.75
C ALA A 36 13.84 -10.89 3.92
N SER A 37 13.67 -10.21 5.05
CA SER A 37 14.44 -10.44 6.27
C SER A 37 13.84 -11.53 7.17
N ASN A 38 12.74 -12.17 6.76
CA ASN A 38 11.95 -13.08 7.60
C ASN A 38 11.59 -12.45 8.96
N GLY A 39 11.26 -11.17 8.96
CA GLY A 39 10.86 -10.40 10.13
C GLY A 39 12.01 -9.91 11.02
N SER A 40 13.27 -10.13 10.63
CA SER A 40 14.43 -9.66 11.40
C SER A 40 14.74 -8.17 11.23
N ASP A 41 14.28 -7.55 10.14
CA ASP A 41 14.42 -6.12 9.86
C ASP A 41 13.03 -5.46 9.75
N LEU A 42 12.75 -4.54 10.69
CA LEU A 42 11.49 -3.81 10.84
C LEU A 42 11.65 -2.29 10.65
N SER A 43 12.84 -1.84 10.24
CA SER A 43 13.23 -0.41 10.20
C SER A 43 12.78 0.35 8.96
#